data_AF-A0A380E217-F1
#
_entry.id   AF-A0A380E217-F1
#
_cell.length_a   1.000
_cell.length_b   1.000
_cell.length_c   1.000
_cell.angle_alpha   90.00
_cell.angle_beta   90.00
_cell.angle_gamma   90.00
#
_symmetry.space_group_name_H-M   'P 1'
#
loop_
_entity.id
_entity.type
_entity.pdbx_description
1 polymer ?
#
loop_
_entity_poly.entity_id
_entity_poly.type
_entity_poly.pdbx_seq_one_letter_code
_entity_poly.pdbx_strand_id
1 'polypeptide(L)'
;MIQTMTINKERLNQTIKEDFSNATELADYLVTKNIPFRTAHEIVGKIVLECIQQGHYLLDVPLATYQQHHSSIDADIYDYLQPENCLKRRQSYGSTGQSSVKQQLDVAKQLLSQ
;
A
#
# COMPACT_ATOMS: atom_id res chain seq x y z
N MET A 1 8.08 -27.07 13.52
CA MET A 1 7.50 -26.45 12.32
C MET A 1 7.86 -24.96 12.22
N ILE A 2 7.43 -24.09 13.15
CA ILE A 2 7.72 -22.64 13.09
C ILE A 2 9.22 -22.33 13.30
N GLN A 3 9.87 -22.95 14.28
CA GLN A 3 11.27 -22.67 14.63
C GLN A 3 12.26 -22.91 13.47
N THR A 4 11.93 -23.84 12.57
CA THR A 4 12.78 -24.24 11.43
C THR A 4 12.30 -23.67 10.11
N MET A 5 11.28 -22.81 10.12
CA MET A 5 10.72 -22.20 8.92
C MET A 5 11.69 -21.16 8.34
N THR A 6 11.82 -21.12 7.01
CA THR A 6 12.55 -20.09 6.28
C THR A 6 11.58 -19.23 5.49
N ILE A 7 11.83 -17.92 5.44
CA ILE A 7 10.99 -16.97 4.70
C ILE A 7 11.67 -16.62 3.38
N ASN A 8 11.00 -16.89 2.27
CA ASN A 8 11.44 -16.44 0.95
C ASN A 8 11.09 -14.95 0.74
N LYS A 9 12.00 -14.07 1.18
CA LYS A 9 11.81 -12.61 1.09
C LYS A 9 11.73 -12.12 -0.35
N GLU A 10 12.48 -12.74 -1.26
CA GLU A 10 12.48 -12.38 -2.69
C GLU A 10 11.10 -12.58 -3.30
N ARG A 11 10.50 -13.76 -3.09
CA ARG A 11 9.14 -14.06 -3.55
C ARG A 11 8.11 -13.11 -2.95
N LEU A 12 8.21 -12.80 -1.65
CA LEU A 12 7.30 -11.86 -1.01
C LEU A 12 7.40 -10.45 -1.61
N ASN A 13 8.62 -9.96 -1.81
CA ASN A 13 8.86 -8.65 -2.40
C ASN A 13 8.35 -8.56 -3.85
N GLN A 14 8.49 -9.65 -4.62
CA GLN A 14 7.94 -9.73 -5.96
C GLN A 14 6.41 -9.64 -5.93
N THR A 15 5.75 -10.48 -5.12
CA THR A 15 4.28 -10.53 -5.05
C THR A 15 3.66 -9.18 -4.70
N ILE A 16 4.25 -8.43 -3.75
CA ILE A 16 3.71 -7.13 -3.31
C ILE A 16 3.84 -6.05 -4.40
N LYS A 17 4.81 -6.18 -5.31
CA LYS A 17 4.96 -5.27 -6.45
C LYS A 17 4.06 -5.65 -7.62
N GLU A 18 3.74 -6.93 -7.73
CA GLU A 18 2.93 -7.54 -8.79
C GLU A 18 1.47 -7.78 -8.35
N ASP A 19 0.94 -6.90 -7.50
CA ASP A 19 -0.46 -6.90 -7.08
C ASP A 19 -1.08 -5.49 -7.05
N PHE A 20 -2.36 -5.41 -6.68
CA PHE A 20 -3.09 -4.15 -6.54
C PHE A 20 -3.41 -3.83 -5.06
N SER A 21 -2.66 -4.38 -4.11
CA SER A 21 -2.88 -4.16 -2.68
C SER A 21 -2.72 -2.69 -2.26
N ASN A 22 -1.92 -1.93 -3.01
CA ASN A 22 -1.74 -0.48 -2.86
C ASN A 22 -2.83 0.37 -3.54
N ALA A 23 -3.85 -0.22 -4.18
CA ALA A 23 -4.97 0.55 -4.75
C ALA A 23 -5.74 1.34 -3.68
N THR A 24 -5.90 0.77 -2.48
CA THR A 24 -6.50 1.47 -1.34
C THR A 24 -5.66 2.69 -0.95
N GLU A 25 -4.34 2.60 -1.05
CA GLU A 25 -3.44 3.72 -0.76
C GLU A 25 -3.59 4.84 -1.80
N LEU A 26 -3.82 4.51 -3.07
CA LEU A 26 -4.16 5.51 -4.10
C LEU A 26 -5.48 6.23 -3.77
N ALA A 27 -6.47 5.52 -3.25
CA ALA A 27 -7.73 6.14 -2.83
C ALA A 27 -7.51 7.09 -1.64
N ASP A 28 -6.75 6.66 -0.63
CA ASP A 28 -6.37 7.48 0.53
C ASP A 28 -5.57 8.73 0.09
N TYR A 29 -4.64 8.58 -0.87
CA TYR A 29 -3.90 9.70 -1.47
C TYR A 29 -4.84 10.75 -2.08
N LEU A 30 -5.81 10.33 -2.89
CA LEU A 30 -6.79 11.24 -3.48
C LEU A 30 -7.64 11.94 -2.42
N VAL A 31 -7.99 11.25 -1.34
CA VAL A 31 -8.67 11.86 -0.18
C VAL A 31 -7.81 12.95 0.46
N THR A 32 -6.49 12.75 0.58
CA THR A 32 -5.58 13.82 1.07
C THR A 32 -5.55 15.05 0.18
N LYS A 33 -5.92 14.91 -1.11
CA LYS A 33 -6.06 16.01 -2.08
C LYS A 33 -7.50 16.60 -2.10
N ASN A 34 -8.29 16.35 -1.04
CA ASN A 34 -9.68 16.82 -0.86
C ASN A 34 -10.72 16.20 -1.82
N ILE A 35 -10.46 15.02 -2.36
CA ILE A 35 -11.43 14.31 -3.19
C ILE A 35 -12.31 13.42 -2.28
N PRO A 36 -13.65 13.47 -2.37
CA PRO A 36 -14.51 12.59 -1.59
C PRO A 36 -14.19 11.12 -1.83
N PHE A 37 -14.16 10.30 -0.77
CA PHE A 37 -13.72 8.90 -0.85
C PHE A 37 -14.44 8.09 -1.93
N ARG A 38 -15.76 8.28 -2.11
CA ARG A 38 -16.51 7.59 -3.17
C ARG A 38 -15.95 7.92 -4.57
N THR A 39 -15.69 9.20 -4.83
CA THR A 39 -15.11 9.66 -6.09
C THR A 39 -13.68 9.15 -6.26
N ALA A 40 -12.87 9.20 -5.20
CA ALA A 40 -11.52 8.65 -5.20
C ALA A 40 -11.52 7.16 -5.55
N HIS A 41 -12.38 6.37 -4.90
CA HIS A 41 -12.54 4.94 -5.16
C HIS A 41 -12.98 4.65 -6.61
N GLU A 42 -13.92 5.44 -7.16
CA GLU A 42 -14.34 5.31 -8.56
C GLU A 42 -13.19 5.62 -9.55
N ILE A 43 -12.37 6.64 -9.27
CA ILE A 43 -11.17 6.97 -10.07
C ILE A 43 -10.15 5.82 -10.01
N VAL A 44 -9.83 5.34 -8.81
CA VAL A 44 -8.89 4.22 -8.62
C VAL A 44 -9.37 2.97 -9.35
N GLY A 45 -10.66 2.64 -9.29
CA GLY A 45 -11.21 1.49 -9.99
C GLY A 45 -10.98 1.53 -11.51
N LYS A 46 -11.06 2.72 -12.12
CA LYS A 46 -10.77 2.90 -13.56
C LYS A 46 -9.28 2.70 -13.86
N ILE A 47 -8.40 3.27 -13.03
CA ILE A 47 -6.95 3.12 -13.18
C ILE A 47 -6.54 1.65 -13.05
N VAL A 48 -7.04 0.94 -12.04
CA VAL A 48 -6.76 -0.48 -11.83
C VAL A 48 -7.27 -1.33 -13.00
N LEU A 49 -8.47 -1.05 -13.52
CA LEU A 49 -8.99 -1.74 -14.69
C LEU A 49 -8.10 -1.54 -15.92
N GLU A 50 -7.63 -0.32 -16.16
CA GLU A 50 -6.70 0.00 -17.24
C GLU A 50 -5.35 -0.73 -17.08
N CYS A 51 -4.81 -0.78 -15.85
CA CYS A 51 -3.60 -1.52 -15.51
C CYS A 51 -3.74 -3.02 -15.85
N ILE A 52 -4.86 -3.63 -15.44
CA ILE A 52 -5.17 -5.05 -15.74
C ILE A 52 -5.22 -5.29 -17.25
N GLN A 53 -5.84 -4.38 -18.01
CA GLN A 53 -5.95 -4.51 -19.46
C GLN A 53 -4.60 -4.38 -20.19
N GLN A 54 -3.67 -3.59 -19.63
CA GLN A 54 -2.35 -3.36 -20.22
C GLN A 54 -1.26 -4.29 -19.68
N GLY A 55 -1.55 -5.08 -18.63
CA GLY A 55 -0.56 -5.93 -17.97
C GLY A 55 0.46 -5.14 -17.14
N HIS A 56 0.05 -4.00 -16.60
CA HIS A 56 0.86 -3.10 -15.78
C HIS A 56 0.38 -3.11 -14.32
N TYR A 57 1.22 -2.62 -13.41
CA TYR A 57 0.84 -2.32 -12.02
C TYR A 57 0.84 -0.82 -11.76
N LEU A 58 0.31 -0.41 -10.60
CA LEU A 58 0.15 1.02 -10.29
C LEU A 58 1.48 1.79 -10.31
N LEU A 59 2.60 1.17 -9.94
CA LEU A 59 3.92 1.82 -10.01
C LEU A 59 4.46 1.97 -11.45
N ASP A 60 3.90 1.24 -12.42
CA ASP A 60 4.30 1.30 -13.83
C ASP A 60 3.49 2.36 -14.61
N VAL A 61 2.39 2.86 -14.04
CA VAL A 61 1.50 3.83 -14.70
C VAL A 61 2.25 5.15 -14.90
N PRO A 62 2.33 5.68 -16.14
CA PRO A 62 2.94 6.99 -16.38
C PRO A 62 2.16 8.12 -15.70
N LEU A 63 2.87 9.14 -15.21
CA LEU A 63 2.24 10.28 -14.53
C LEU A 63 1.21 10.99 -15.41
N ALA A 64 1.46 11.07 -16.72
CA ALA A 64 0.52 11.63 -17.67
C ALA A 64 -0.83 10.87 -17.67
N THR A 65 -0.80 9.54 -17.59
CA THR A 65 -2.00 8.70 -17.47
C THR A 65 -2.72 8.98 -16.16
N TYR A 66 -2.00 9.07 -15.03
CA TYR A 66 -2.60 9.48 -13.77
C TYR A 66 -3.31 10.84 -13.87
N GLN A 67 -2.66 11.82 -14.50
CA GLN A 67 -3.20 13.17 -14.66
C GLN A 67 -4.41 13.24 -15.61
N GLN A 68 -4.56 12.28 -16.53
CA GLN A 68 -5.79 12.12 -17.32
C GLN A 68 -6.99 11.69 -16.46
N HIS A 69 -6.75 10.90 -15.40
CA HIS A 69 -7.78 10.48 -14.47
C HIS A 69 -8.14 11.57 -13.46
N HIS A 70 -7.14 12.28 -12.93
CA HIS A 70 -7.35 13.47 -12.10
C HIS A 70 -6.13 14.39 -12.07
N SER A 71 -6.32 15.69 -12.29
CA SER A 71 -5.23 16.68 -12.40
C SER A 71 -4.46 16.92 -11.10
N SER A 72 -5.00 16.51 -9.95
CA SER A 72 -4.35 16.65 -8.64
C SER A 72 -3.32 15.55 -8.32
N ILE A 73 -3.13 14.57 -9.22
CA ILE A 73 -2.15 13.51 -9.03
C ILE A 73 -0.79 14.01 -9.54
N ASP A 74 0.17 14.06 -8.63
CA ASP A 74 1.53 14.53 -8.88
C ASP A 74 2.54 13.39 -8.79
N ALA A 75 3.81 13.68 -9.10
CA ALA A 75 4.91 12.70 -9.03
C ALA A 75 5.14 12.12 -7.62
N ASP A 76 4.60 12.74 -6.57
CA ASP A 76 4.61 12.22 -5.20
C ASP A 76 3.84 10.89 -5.07
N ILE A 77 2.99 10.54 -6.03
CA ILE A 77 2.24 9.28 -6.03
C ILE A 77 3.14 8.05 -6.01
N TYR A 78 4.27 8.08 -6.70
CA TYR A 78 5.16 6.92 -6.78
C TYR A 78 5.83 6.61 -5.45
N ASP A 79 6.17 7.64 -4.68
CA ASP A 79 6.67 7.49 -3.31
C ASP A 79 5.52 7.06 -2.37
N TYR A 80 4.34 7.64 -2.56
CA TYR A 80 3.16 7.30 -1.77
C TYR A 80 2.80 5.81 -1.89
N LEU A 81 2.85 5.24 -3.09
CA LEU A 81 2.48 3.86 -3.37
C LEU A 81 3.58 2.81 -3.06
N GLN A 82 4.79 3.22 -2.66
CA GLN A 82 5.83 2.27 -2.26
C GLN A 82 5.37 1.46 -1.04
N PRO A 83 5.48 0.11 -1.07
CA PRO A 83 5.05 -0.74 0.05
C PRO A 83 5.65 -0.34 1.40
N GLU A 84 6.91 0.05 1.43
CA GLU A 84 7.61 0.49 2.64
C GLU A 84 6.99 1.77 3.21
N ASN A 85 6.56 2.69 2.34
CA ASN A 85 5.93 3.94 2.76
C ASN A 85 4.47 3.73 3.18
N CYS A 86 3.75 2.81 2.53
CA CYS A 86 2.44 2.35 2.99
C CYS A 86 2.51 1.86 4.43
N LEU A 87 3.49 1.00 4.76
CA LEU A 87 3.69 0.51 6.13
C LEU A 87 4.05 1.62 7.12
N LYS A 88 4.86 2.62 6.73
CA LYS A 88 5.20 3.75 7.62
C LYS A 88 4.00 4.61 7.99
N ARG A 89 3.00 4.73 7.10
CA ARG A 89 1.76 5.49 7.35
C ARG A 89 0.81 4.77 8.30
N ARG A 90 0.93 3.44 8.45
CA ARG A 90 0.11 2.66 9.38
C ARG A 90 0.63 2.86 10.82
N GLN A 91 0.05 3.82 11.53
CA GLN A 91 0.51 4.22 12.88
C GLN A 91 -0.50 3.94 13.99
N SER A 92 -1.71 3.47 13.66
CA SER A 92 -2.71 3.13 14.67
C SER A 92 -2.26 1.93 15.51
N TYR A 93 -2.80 1.85 16.73
CA TYR A 93 -2.55 0.74 17.64
C TYR A 93 -2.99 -0.59 16.99
N GLY A 94 -2.10 -1.58 16.97
CA GLY A 94 -2.34 -2.89 16.37
C GLY A 94 -2.25 -2.93 14.83
N SER A 95 -1.81 -1.85 14.19
CA SER A 95 -1.59 -1.81 12.74
C SER A 95 -0.31 -2.56 12.30
N THR A 96 -0.12 -2.64 10.98
CA THR A 96 1.02 -3.32 10.36
C THR A 96 2.30 -2.49 10.31
N GLY A 97 2.27 -1.22 10.77
CA GLY A 97 3.47 -0.39 10.80
C GLY A 97 4.53 -0.91 11.77
N GLN A 98 5.80 -0.69 11.44
CA GLN A 98 6.93 -1.27 12.17
C GLN A 98 6.93 -0.93 13.67
N SER A 99 6.57 0.31 14.03
CA SER A 99 6.45 0.75 15.42
C SER A 99 5.35 -0.01 16.16
N SER A 100 4.18 -0.17 15.53
CA SER A 100 3.02 -0.87 16.08
C SER A 100 3.30 -2.36 16.25
N VAL A 101 3.92 -3.00 15.25
CA VAL A 101 4.35 -4.41 15.35
C VAL A 101 5.37 -4.60 16.47
N LYS A 102 6.35 -3.70 16.61
CA LYS A 102 7.33 -3.78 17.70
C LYS A 102 6.65 -3.67 19.07
N GLN A 103 5.72 -2.72 19.22
CA GLN A 103 4.93 -2.58 20.44
C GLN A 103 4.13 -3.87 20.75
N GLN A 104 3.47 -4.47 19.75
CA GLN A 104 2.71 -5.71 19.93
C GLN A 104 3.61 -6.90 20.30
N LEU A 105 4.83 -6.97 19.78
CA LEU A 105 5.81 -7.98 20.18
C LEU A 105 6.20 -7.85 21.66
N ASP A 106 6.36 -6.63 22.16
CA ASP A 106 6.71 -6.40 23.56
C ASP A 106 5.54 -6.74 24.49
N VAL A 107 4.30 -6.40 24.10
CA VAL A 107 3.08 -6.84 24.81
C VAL A 107 2.98 -8.36 24.87
N ALA A 108 3.19 -9.04 23.73
CA ALA A 108 3.12 -10.50 23.68
C ALA A 108 4.16 -11.17 24.58
N LYS A 109 5.40 -10.65 24.61
CA LYS A 109 6.45 -11.15 25.50
C LYS A 109 6.07 -11.01 26.98
N GLN A 110 5.51 -9.86 27.36
CA GLN A 110 5.08 -9.62 28.75
C GLN A 110 3.98 -10.58 29.17
N LEU A 111 3.00 -10.84 28.29
CA LEU A 111 1.91 -11.78 28.57
C LEU A 111 2.39 -13.23 28.70
N LEU A 112 3.37 -13.66 27.90
CA LEU A 112 3.94 -15.00 27.96
C LEU A 112 4.90 -15.22 29.13
N SER A 113 5.37 -14.13 29.76
CA SER A 113 6.25 -14.18 30.94
C SER A 113 5.51 -14.18 32.28
N GLN A 114 4.17 -14.11 32.25
CA GLN A 114 3.28 -14.26 33.42
C GLN A 114 2.89 -15.73 33.58
#